data_AF-A0A7J9BIN3-F1
#
_entry.id   AF-A0A7J9BIN3-F1
#
_cell.length_a   1.000
_cell.length_b   1.000
_cell.length_c   1.000
_cell.angle_alpha   90.00
_cell.angle_beta   90.00
_cell.angle_gamma   90.00
#
_symmetry.space_group_name_H-M   'P 1'
#
loop_
_entity.id
_entity.type
_entity.pdbx_description
1 polymer ?
#
loop_
_entity_poly.entity_id
_entity_poly.type
_entity_poly.pdbx_seq_one_letter_code
_entity_poly.pdbx_strand_id
1 'polypeptide(L)' 'MGGVTIAAGSAAAAIVYVAHTGNPNTNWLPICQQYGDYCQSASGAVIGSLIAGAVLFFIVILSAFALKRS' A
#
# COMPACT_ATOMS: atom_id res chain seq x y z
N MET A 1 -4.04 15.27 5.31
CA MET A 1 -4.61 13.94 5.01
C MET A 1 -3.62 13.01 4.30
N GLY A 2 -2.82 13.48 3.33
CA GLY A 2 -1.83 12.62 2.64
C GLY A 2 -0.71 11.99 3.50
N GLY A 3 -0.38 12.56 4.67
CA GLY A 3 0.63 11.97 5.56
C GLY A 3 0.22 10.62 6.17
N VAL A 4 -1.07 10.45 6.52
CA VAL A 4 -1.58 9.21 7.13
C VAL A 4 -1.59 8.06 6.12
N THR A 5 -1.91 8.32 4.85
CA THR A 5 -1.94 7.29 3.81
C THR A 5 -0.55 6.75 3.50
N ILE A 6 0.49 7.61 3.54
CA ILE A 6 1.87 7.19 3.33
C ILE A 6 2.35 6.33 4.51
N ALA A 7 2.04 6.72 5.75
CA ALA A 7 2.37 5.95 6.94
C ALA A 7 1.67 4.59 6.99
N ALA A 8 0.39 4.53 6.60
CA ALA A 8 -0.36 3.28 6.51
C ALA A 8 0.21 2.36 5.42
N GLY A 9 0.56 2.93 4.25
CA GLY A 9 1.17 2.18 3.14
C GLY A 9 2.54 1.59 3.49
N SER A 10 3.39 2.35 4.19
CA SER A 10 4.71 1.86 4.61
C SER A 10 4.62 0.76 5.68
N ALA A 11 3.71 0.89 6.63
CA ALA A 11 3.43 -0.16 7.61
C ALA A 11 2.94 -1.44 6.92
N ALA A 12 1.98 -1.33 5.99
CA ALA A 12 1.48 -2.49 5.24
C ALA A 12 2.60 -3.18 4.43
N ALA A 13 3.46 -2.41 3.76
CA ALA A 13 4.59 -2.96 3.00
C ALA A 13 5.58 -3.72 3.89
N ALA A 14 5.90 -3.20 5.08
CA ALA A 14 6.77 -3.89 6.03
C ALA A 14 6.15 -5.21 6.50
N ILE A 15 4.85 -5.22 6.82
CA ILE A 15 4.15 -6.44 7.25
C ILE A 15 4.09 -7.48 6.12
N VAL A 16 3.84 -7.07 4.88
CA VAL A 16 3.85 -7.97 3.71
C VAL A 16 5.23 -8.57 3.48
N TYR A 17 6.29 -7.78 3.66
CA TYR A 17 7.67 -8.26 3.53
C TYR A 17 7.97 -9.37 4.56
N VAL A 18 7.66 -9.14 5.84
CA VAL A 18 7.85 -10.17 6.87
C VAL A 18 6.89 -11.35 6.68
N ALA A 19 5.70 -11.15 6.09
CA ALA A 19 4.78 -12.24 5.78
C ALA A 19 5.28 -13.16 4.65
N HIS A 20 6.10 -12.66 3.72
CA HIS A 20 6.75 -13.45 2.67
C HIS A 20 8.03 -14.14 3.16
N THR A 21 8.91 -13.39 3.82
CA THR A 21 10.24 -13.89 4.21
C THR A 21 10.25 -14.59 5.56
N GLY A 22 9.36 -14.20 6.48
CA GLY A 22 9.42 -14.59 7.88
C GLY A 22 10.58 -13.91 8.64
N ASN A 23 10.58 -14.02 9.96
CA ASN A 23 11.72 -13.66 10.79
C ASN A 23 11.91 -14.68 11.94
N PRO A 24 12.94 -15.53 11.87
CA PRO A 24 13.17 -16.57 12.88
C PRO A 24 13.54 -15.98 14.25
N ASN A 25 14.14 -14.78 14.30
CA ASN A 25 14.53 -14.14 15.56
C ASN A 25 13.33 -13.72 16.42
N THR A 26 12.15 -13.57 15.81
CA THR A 26 10.90 -13.18 16.49
C THR A 26 9.83 -14.26 16.38
N ASN A 27 10.19 -15.47 15.93
CA ASN A 27 9.25 -16.56 15.66
C ASN A 27 8.11 -16.17 14.69
N TRP A 28 8.36 -15.22 13.78
CA TRP A 28 7.41 -14.86 12.74
C TRP A 28 7.55 -15.82 11.56
N LEU A 29 6.57 -16.69 11.38
CA LEU A 29 6.53 -17.61 10.24
C LEU A 29 6.03 -16.89 8.98
N PRO A 30 6.46 -17.32 7.78
CA PRO A 30 5.98 -16.77 6.52
C PRO A 30 4.52 -17.17 6.27
N ILE A 31 3.59 -16.30 6.69
CA ILE A 31 2.14 -16.53 6.58
C ILE A 31 1.69 -16.68 5.12
N CYS A 32 2.34 -15.98 4.19
CA CYS A 32 2.01 -16.05 2.76
C CYS A 32 2.27 -17.44 2.15
N GLN A 33 3.14 -18.26 2.76
CA GLN A 33 3.41 -19.62 2.29
C GLN A 33 2.29 -20.60 2.68
N GLN A 34 1.59 -20.35 3.79
CA GLN A 34 0.44 -21.16 4.22
C GLN A 34 -0.89 -20.66 3.63
N TYR A 35 -1.02 -19.36 3.40
CA TYR A 35 -2.25 -18.73 2.89
C TYR A 35 -1.95 -17.89 1.65
N GLY A 36 -1.60 -18.56 0.55
CA GLY A 36 -1.26 -17.91 -0.72
C GLY A 36 -2.38 -17.01 -1.26
N ASP A 37 -3.64 -17.45 -1.16
CA ASP A 37 -4.80 -16.67 -1.65
C ASP A 37 -5.04 -15.38 -0.86
N TYR A 38 -4.81 -15.42 0.46
CA TYR A 38 -4.86 -14.22 1.31
C TYR A 38 -3.76 -13.24 0.92
N CYS A 39 -2.54 -13.75 0.68
CA CYS A 39 -1.41 -12.91 0.33
C CYS A 39 -1.60 -12.24 -1.04
N GLN A 40 -2.13 -12.98 -2.02
CA GLN A 40 -2.50 -12.44 -3.34
C GLN A 40 -3.55 -11.32 -3.22
N SER A 41 -4.62 -11.57 -2.45
CA SER A 41 -5.71 -10.60 -2.28
C SER A 41 -5.26 -9.36 -1.50
N ALA A 42 -4.50 -9.56 -0.42
CA ALA A 42 -3.97 -8.47 0.40
C ALA A 42 -3.00 -7.60 -0.43
N SER A 43 -2.05 -8.22 -1.12
CA SER A 43 -1.09 -7.51 -1.97
C SER A 43 -1.79 -6.74 -3.09
N GLY A 44 -2.78 -7.36 -3.75
CA GLY A 44 -3.64 -6.69 -4.74
C GLY A 44 -4.38 -5.48 -4.16
N ALA A 45 -4.92 -5.58 -2.95
CA ALA A 45 -5.58 -4.45 -2.28
C ALA A 45 -4.62 -3.31 -1.94
N VAL A 46 -3.40 -3.61 -1.49
CA VAL A 46 -2.39 -2.57 -1.18
C VAL A 46 -1.96 -1.84 -2.46
N ILE A 47 -1.66 -2.59 -3.52
CA ILE A 47 -1.28 -2.03 -4.82
C ILE A 47 -2.42 -1.19 -5.39
N GLY A 48 -3.65 -1.70 -5.37
CA GLY A 48 -4.83 -0.98 -5.84
C GLY A 48 -5.05 0.34 -5.11
N SER A 49 -4.86 0.35 -3.78
CA SER A 49 -4.97 1.56 -2.96
C SER A 49 -3.91 2.60 -3.28
N LEU A 50 -2.67 2.18 -3.54
CA LEU A 50 -1.58 3.08 -3.95
C LEU A 50 -1.83 3.70 -5.33
N ILE A 51 -2.28 2.90 -6.30
CA ILE A 51 -2.62 3.39 -7.64
C ILE A 51 -3.77 4.40 -7.55
N ALA A 52 -4.84 4.08 -6.83
CA ALA A 52 -5.97 4.98 -6.64
C ALA A 52 -5.54 6.29 -5.96
N GLY A 53 -4.68 6.22 -4.95
CA GLY A 53 -4.11 7.39 -4.27
C GLY A 53 -3.28 8.27 -5.22
N ALA A 54 -2.44 7.67 -6.07
CA ALA A 54 -1.65 8.41 -7.06
C ALA A 54 -2.54 9.11 -8.09
N VAL A 55 -3.54 8.40 -8.64
CA VAL A 55 -4.50 8.97 -9.60
C VAL A 55 -5.25 10.15 -8.98
N LEU A 56 -5.76 10.01 -7.76
CA LEU A 56 -6.40 11.12 -7.05
C LEU A 56 -5.46 12.31 -6.87
N PHE A 57 -4.20 12.07 -6.53
CA PHE A 57 -3.21 13.14 -6.38
C PHE A 57 -2.98 13.91 -7.69
N PHE A 58 -2.87 13.21 -8.83
CA PHE A 58 -2.76 13.85 -10.14
C PHE A 58 -4.02 14.66 -10.49
N ILE A 59 -5.21 14.11 -10.23
CA ILE A 59 -6.48 14.82 -10.48
C ILE A 59 -6.53 16.12 -9.66
N VAL A 60 -6.16 16.07 -8.38
CA VAL A 60 -6.13 17.27 -7.51
C VAL A 60 -5.18 18.33 -8.05
N ILE A 61 -3.99 17.94 -8.52
CA ILE A 61 -3.04 18.88 -9.13
C ILE A 61 -3.63 19.49 -10.41
N LEU A 62 -4.16 18.66 -11.31
CA LEU A 62 -4.74 19.12 -12.56
C LEU A 62 -5.93 20.07 -12.33
N SER A 63 -6.79 19.77 -11.37
CA SER A 63 -7.88 20.66 -10.95
C SER A 63 -7.34 21.99 -10.42
N ALA A 64 -6.31 21.97 -9.57
CA ALA A 64 -5.70 23.21 -9.07
C ALA A 64 -5.11 24.07 -10.20
N PHE A 65 -4.46 23.45 -11.20
CA PHE A 65 -3.96 24.15 -12.39
C PHE A 65 -5.10 24.68 -13.27
N ALA A 66 -6.17 23.92 -13.45
CA ALA A 66 -7.34 24.35 -14.21
C ALA A 66 -8.04 25.55 -13.56
N LEU A 67 -8.23 25.53 -12.24
CA LEU A 67 -8.78 26.65 -11.47
C LEU A 67 -7.87 27.88 -11.47
N LYS A 68 -6.54 27.70 -11.47
CA LYS A 68 -5.60 28.83 -11.54
C LYS A 68 -5.61 29.53 -12.93
N ARG A 69 -6.11 28.86 -13.97
CA ARG A 69 -6.14 29.36 -15.35
C ARG A 69 -7.44 30.11 -15.70
N SER A 70 -8.51 29.91 -14.94
CA SER A 70 -9.73 30.73 -14.95
C SER A 70 -9.57 31.98 -14.11
#